data_AF-A0A2X3K299-F1
#
_entry.id   AF-A0A2X3K299-F1
#
_cell.length_a   1.000
_cell.length_b   1.000
_cell.length_c   1.000
_cell.angle_alpha   90.00
_cell.angle_beta   90.00
_cell.angle_gamma   90.00
#
_symmetry.space_group_name_H-M   'P 1'
#
loop_
_entity.id
_entity.type
_entity.pdbx_description
1 polymer ?
#
loop_
_entity_poly.entity_id
_entity_poly.type
_entity_poly.pdbx_seq_one_letter_code
_entity_poly.pdbx_strand_id
1 'polypeptide(L)'
;MAKSALFTVRNNESCPKCGAELVIRSGKHGPFLGCSQYPACDYVRPLKSSADGHIVKVLEGQVCPACGENLVLRQGRFGMFIGCSNYPECEHTELIDKPDETAITCPQCRTGHLVQRRSRYGKTFHSCGSLPGVSICH
;
A
#
# COMPACT_ATOMS: atom_id res chain seq x y z
N MET A 1 23.76 -36.79 -13.36
CA MET A 1 22.30 -36.56 -13.41
C MET A 1 22.03 -35.14 -12.96
N ALA A 2 21.77 -34.24 -13.92
CA ALA A 2 21.56 -32.82 -13.64
C ALA A 2 20.15 -32.63 -13.08
N LYS A 3 20.06 -32.23 -11.80
CA LYS A 3 18.80 -31.86 -11.15
C LYS A 3 18.32 -30.56 -11.78
N SER A 4 17.43 -30.67 -12.75
CA SER A 4 16.70 -29.56 -13.36
C SER A 4 15.99 -28.77 -12.26
N ALA A 5 16.49 -27.56 -12.00
CA ALA A 5 15.84 -26.59 -11.14
C ALA A 5 14.58 -26.07 -11.84
N LEU A 6 13.49 -26.82 -11.69
CA LEU A 6 12.14 -26.54 -12.13
C LEU A 6 11.51 -25.44 -11.26
N PHE A 7 11.97 -24.19 -11.34
CA PHE A 7 11.19 -23.04 -10.86
C PHE A 7 11.56 -21.76 -11.62
N THR A 8 11.54 -21.81 -12.96
CA THR A 8 11.35 -20.59 -13.75
C THR A 8 9.86 -20.52 -14.08
N VAL A 9 9.12 -19.78 -13.25
CA VAL A 9 7.79 -19.30 -13.63
C VAL A 9 7.99 -18.42 -14.87
N ARG A 10 7.79 -19.01 -16.05
CA ARG A 10 7.83 -18.31 -17.33
C ARG A 10 6.63 -17.37 -17.37
N ASN A 11 6.80 -16.15 -16.89
CA ASN A 11 5.91 -15.07 -17.30
C ASN A 11 6.30 -14.77 -18.74
N ASN A 12 5.49 -15.29 -19.68
CA ASN A 12 5.76 -15.37 -21.12
C ASN A 12 5.65 -13.99 -21.81
N GLU A 13 6.26 -12.97 -21.22
CA GLU A 13 6.30 -11.63 -21.80
C GLU A 13 7.58 -11.46 -22.63
N SER A 14 7.38 -11.10 -23.89
CA SER A 14 8.45 -10.76 -24.82
C SER A 14 8.97 -9.35 -24.57
N CYS A 15 10.28 -9.18 -24.66
CA CYS A 15 10.95 -7.88 -24.59
C CYS A 15 10.51 -6.96 -25.74
N PRO A 16 10.09 -5.71 -25.46
CA PRO A 16 9.67 -4.77 -26.52
C PRO A 16 10.83 -4.28 -27.40
N LYS A 17 12.09 -4.40 -26.96
CA LYS A 17 13.26 -3.97 -27.74
C LYS A 17 13.75 -5.01 -28.75
N CYS A 18 13.71 -6.30 -28.38
CA CYS A 18 14.35 -7.36 -29.17
C CYS A 18 13.46 -8.60 -29.41
N GLY A 19 12.27 -8.66 -28.79
CA GLY A 19 11.37 -9.81 -28.88
C GLY A 19 11.79 -11.04 -28.06
N ALA A 20 12.98 -11.05 -27.47
CA ALA A 20 13.45 -12.15 -26.63
C ALA A 20 12.68 -12.23 -25.30
N GLU A 21 12.68 -13.41 -24.66
CA GLU A 21 11.96 -13.64 -23.40
C GLU A 21 12.50 -12.77 -22.24
N LEU A 22 11.59 -12.28 -21.40
CA LEU A 22 11.94 -11.63 -20.13
C LEU A 22 12.06 -12.67 -19.01
N VAL A 23 13.16 -12.60 -18.26
CA VAL A 23 13.46 -13.48 -17.13
C VAL A 23 13.48 -12.70 -15.82
N ILE A 24 12.92 -13.29 -14.76
CA ILE A 24 12.93 -12.68 -13.43
C ILE A 24 14.33 -12.84 -12.83
N ARG A 25 14.98 -11.73 -12.50
CA ARG A 25 16.29 -11.65 -11.84
C ARG A 25 16.14 -10.89 -10.52
N SER A 26 16.89 -11.29 -9.50
CA SER A 26 16.90 -10.61 -8.20
C SER A 26 18.02 -9.58 -8.17
N GLY A 27 17.70 -8.33 -7.81
CA GLY A 27 18.67 -7.24 -7.62
C GLY A 27 18.60 -6.61 -6.24
N LYS A 28 19.45 -5.60 -5.99
CA LYS A 28 19.48 -4.84 -4.73
C LYS A 28 18.16 -4.17 -4.34
N HIS A 29 17.30 -3.87 -5.32
CA HIS A 29 16.00 -3.21 -5.12
C HIS A 29 14.81 -4.18 -5.24
N GLY A 30 15.06 -5.50 -5.22
CA GLY A 30 14.02 -6.52 -5.37
C GLY A 30 14.09 -7.26 -6.71
N PRO A 31 13.14 -8.18 -6.96
CA PRO A 31 13.04 -8.89 -8.22
C PRO A 31 12.61 -7.96 -9.37
N PHE A 32 13.23 -8.12 -10.53
CA PHE A 32 12.94 -7.37 -11.75
C PHE A 32 12.92 -8.32 -12.96
N LEU A 33 12.22 -7.95 -14.03
CA LEU A 33 12.27 -8.64 -15.31
C LEU A 33 13.37 -8.04 -16.16
N GLY A 34 14.35 -8.85 -16.55
CA GLY A 34 15.41 -8.48 -17.48
C GLY A 34 15.34 -9.31 -18.75
N CYS A 35 15.83 -8.77 -19.86
CA CYS A 35 15.94 -9.54 -21.09
C CYS A 35 16.92 -10.72 -20.94
N SER A 36 16.56 -11.89 -21.49
CA SER A 36 17.43 -13.07 -21.55
C SER A 36 18.72 -12.84 -22.35
N GLN A 37 18.69 -11.93 -23.33
CA GLN A 37 19.79 -11.65 -24.25
C GLN A 37 20.77 -10.58 -23.74
N TYR A 38 20.80 -10.28 -22.43
CA TYR A 38 21.81 -9.40 -21.85
C TYR A 38 23.23 -10.01 -22.03
N PRO A 39 24.26 -9.27 -22.47
CA PRO A 39 24.38 -7.81 -22.60
C PRO A 39 23.97 -7.22 -23.97
N ALA A 40 23.56 -8.04 -24.94
CA ALA A 40 23.14 -7.55 -26.26
C ALA A 40 21.83 -6.74 -26.22
N CYS A 41 20.97 -7.02 -25.22
CA CYS A 41 19.79 -6.20 -24.91
C CYS A 41 19.77 -5.86 -23.42
N ASP A 42 19.75 -4.56 -23.11
CA ASP A 42 19.82 -3.95 -21.79
C ASP A 42 18.45 -3.68 -21.15
N TYR A 43 17.37 -4.13 -21.80
CA TYR A 43 16.01 -3.90 -21.30
C TYR A 43 15.77 -4.56 -19.94
N VAL A 44 15.32 -3.75 -18.99
CA VAL A 44 14.89 -4.16 -17.66
C VAL A 44 13.59 -3.43 -17.31
N ARG A 45 12.68 -4.11 -16.62
CA ARG A 45 11.51 -3.51 -15.98
C ARG A 45 11.36 -4.06 -14.57
N PRO A 46 10.94 -3.24 -13.58
CA PRO A 46 10.61 -3.78 -12.26
C PRO A 46 9.46 -4.79 -12.40
N LEU A 47 9.53 -5.91 -11.66
CA LEU A 47 8.32 -6.69 -11.41
C LEU A 47 7.38 -5.74 -10.68
N LYS A 48 6.11 -5.61 -11.12
CA LYS A 48 5.10 -4.82 -10.38
C LYS A 48 5.29 -5.17 -8.92
N SER A 49 5.78 -4.19 -8.16
CA SER A 49 6.31 -4.47 -6.85
C SER A 49 5.15 -5.03 -6.05
N SER A 50 5.44 -5.96 -5.14
CA SER A 50 4.52 -6.37 -4.07
C SER A 50 4.08 -5.19 -3.15
N ALA A 51 4.30 -3.94 -3.59
CA ALA A 51 3.66 -2.71 -3.16
C ALA A 51 2.19 -2.61 -3.59
N ASP A 52 1.77 -3.40 -4.59
CA ASP A 52 0.36 -3.71 -4.83
C ASP A 52 -0.10 -4.59 -3.67
N GLY A 53 -0.38 -3.94 -2.54
CA GLY A 53 -0.73 -4.60 -1.29
C GLY A 53 -1.80 -5.65 -1.52
N HIS A 54 -1.70 -6.78 -0.81
CA HIS A 54 -2.67 -7.85 -0.93
C HIS A 54 -4.06 -7.28 -0.65
N ILE A 55 -5.01 -7.49 -1.57
CA ILE A 55 -6.41 -7.10 -1.37
C ILE A 55 -6.96 -7.97 -0.23
N VAL A 56 -7.14 -7.36 0.93
CA VAL A 56 -7.65 -8.02 2.14
C VAL A 56 -9.16 -8.15 2.07
N LYS A 57 -9.85 -7.09 1.60
CA LYS A 57 -11.31 -7.04 1.59
C LYS A 57 -11.81 -6.05 0.55
N VAL A 58 -12.86 -6.41 -0.18
CA VAL A 58 -13.60 -5.48 -1.04
C VAL A 58 -14.61 -4.72 -0.17
N LEU A 59 -14.60 -3.39 -0.24
CA LEU A 59 -15.54 -2.54 0.48
C LEU A 59 -16.78 -2.31 -0.39
N GLU A 60 -17.66 -3.30 -0.40
CA GLU A 60 -18.94 -3.24 -1.09
C GLU A 60 -19.78 -2.09 -0.51
N GLY A 61 -19.97 -1.01 -1.28
CA GLY A 61 -20.70 0.20 -0.87
C GLY A 61 -19.86 1.47 -0.75
N GLN A 62 -18.53 1.38 -0.88
CA GLN A 62 -17.68 2.55 -1.05
C GLN A 62 -17.23 2.61 -2.51
N VAL A 63 -17.84 3.52 -3.27
CA VAL A 63 -17.49 3.77 -4.68
C VAL A 63 -16.40 4.83 -4.75
N CYS A 64 -15.45 4.63 -5.64
CA CYS A 64 -14.43 5.62 -5.91
C CYS A 64 -15.03 6.81 -6.66
N PRO A 65 -14.74 8.06 -6.26
CA PRO A 65 -15.23 9.26 -6.94
C PRO A 65 -14.59 9.47 -8.32
N ALA A 66 -13.46 8.83 -8.61
CA ALA A 66 -12.74 8.97 -9.88
C ALA A 66 -13.16 7.92 -10.93
N CYS A 67 -13.23 6.65 -10.53
CA CYS A 67 -13.52 5.51 -11.43
C CYS A 67 -14.99 5.04 -11.35
N GLY A 68 -15.74 5.36 -10.28
CA GLY A 68 -17.07 4.80 -10.00
C GLY A 68 -17.05 3.33 -9.54
N GLU A 69 -15.88 2.71 -9.56
CA GLU A 69 -15.66 1.32 -9.14
C GLU A 69 -15.53 1.17 -7.63
N ASN A 70 -15.67 -0.06 -7.15
CA ASN A 70 -15.59 -0.37 -5.73
C ASN A 70 -14.18 -0.11 -5.17
N LEU A 71 -14.14 0.45 -3.96
CA LEU A 71 -12.90 0.57 -3.20
C LEU A 71 -12.55 -0.76 -2.53
N VAL A 72 -11.25 -1.03 -2.42
CA VAL A 72 -10.71 -2.24 -1.82
C VAL A 72 -9.69 -1.90 -0.75
N LEU A 73 -9.70 -2.67 0.32
CA LEU A 73 -8.73 -2.62 1.39
C LEU A 73 -7.48 -3.39 0.98
N ARG A 74 -6.35 -2.71 0.83
CA ARG A 74 -5.04 -3.29 0.47
C ARG A 74 -4.09 -3.24 1.65
N GLN A 75 -3.28 -4.27 1.81
CA GLN A 75 -2.23 -4.32 2.84
C GLN A 75 -0.86 -4.09 2.21
N GLY A 76 -0.32 -2.89 2.37
CA GLY A 76 1.03 -2.53 1.95
C GLY A 76 2.07 -2.73 3.05
N ARG A 77 3.35 -2.47 2.73
CA ARG A 77 4.46 -2.57 3.71
C ARG A 77 4.31 -1.64 4.92
N PHE A 78 3.63 -0.52 4.73
CA PHE A 78 3.49 0.56 5.72
C PHE A 78 2.17 0.50 6.50
N GLY A 79 1.31 -0.47 6.20
CA GLY A 79 -0.02 -0.59 6.79
C GLY A 79 -1.09 -0.89 5.75
N MET A 80 -2.31 -0.99 6.23
CA MET A 80 -3.48 -1.14 5.38
C MET A 80 -3.89 0.23 4.82
N PHE A 81 -4.39 0.26 3.59
CA PHE A 81 -4.92 1.46 2.93
C PHE A 81 -6.10 1.07 2.04
N ILE A 82 -6.95 2.03 1.70
CA ILE A 82 -8.09 1.83 0.78
C ILE A 82 -7.67 2.32 -0.59
N GLY A 83 -7.91 1.57 -1.67
CA GLY A 83 -7.64 2.01 -3.04
C GLY A 83 -8.72 1.57 -4.03
N CYS A 84 -8.82 2.19 -5.22
CA CYS A 84 -9.75 1.73 -6.28
C CYS A 84 -9.41 0.27 -6.67
N SER A 85 -10.44 -0.56 -6.86
CA SER A 85 -10.29 -1.92 -7.40
C SER A 85 -9.58 -1.89 -8.76
N ASN A 86 -9.88 -0.88 -9.58
CA ASN A 86 -9.41 -0.74 -10.96
C ASN A 86 -8.01 -0.11 -11.09
N TYR A 87 -7.13 -0.30 -10.12
CA TYR A 87 -5.71 0.00 -10.29
C TYR A 87 -5.10 -1.01 -11.29
N PRO A 88 -4.28 -0.60 -12.28
CA PRO A 88 -3.53 0.67 -12.39
C PRO A 88 -4.22 1.78 -13.19
N GLU A 89 -5.45 1.57 -13.69
CA GLU A 89 -6.16 2.59 -14.47
C GLU A 89 -6.66 3.74 -13.58
N CYS A 90 -6.94 3.45 -12.31
CA CYS A 90 -7.29 4.45 -11.31
C CYS A 90 -6.40 4.33 -10.07
N GLU A 91 -5.59 5.37 -9.82
CA GLU A 91 -4.64 5.46 -8.70
C GLU A 91 -5.25 6.06 -7.41
N HIS A 92 -6.58 6.21 -7.37
CA HIS A 92 -7.28 6.74 -6.19
C HIS A 92 -7.00 5.89 -4.95
N THR A 93 -6.53 6.55 -3.88
CA THR A 93 -6.12 5.92 -2.63
C THR A 93 -6.56 6.78 -1.44
N GLU A 94 -7.10 6.15 -0.40
CA GLU A 94 -7.51 6.77 0.85
C GLU A 94 -6.85 6.06 2.04
N LEU A 95 -6.46 6.85 3.05
CA LEU A 95 -5.91 6.31 4.29
C LEU A 95 -7.06 5.85 5.19
N ILE A 96 -6.89 4.69 5.83
CA ILE A 96 -7.88 4.15 6.78
C ILE A 96 -7.96 4.99 8.05
N ASP A 97 -6.91 5.75 8.36
CA ASP A 97 -6.85 6.67 9.51
C ASP A 97 -7.83 7.84 9.30
N LYS A 98 -9.13 7.56 9.35
CA LYS A 98 -9.97 8.36 10.22
C LYS A 98 -9.52 7.94 11.60
N PRO A 99 -8.69 8.74 12.32
CA PRO A 99 -8.61 8.53 13.76
C PRO A 99 -10.07 8.50 14.18
N ASP A 100 -10.52 7.37 14.74
CA ASP A 100 -11.83 7.34 15.36
C ASP A 100 -11.87 8.61 16.20
N GLU A 101 -12.69 9.57 15.78
CA GLU A 101 -13.19 10.60 16.65
C GLU A 101 -13.98 9.80 17.66
N THR A 102 -13.25 9.21 18.60
CA THR A 102 -13.80 8.67 19.81
C THR A 102 -14.48 9.88 20.39
N ALA A 103 -15.79 9.96 20.16
CA ALA A 103 -16.70 10.96 20.69
C ALA A 103 -16.81 10.81 22.21
N ILE A 104 -15.73 10.37 22.85
CA ILE A 104 -15.48 10.41 24.27
C ILE A 104 -15.26 11.88 24.57
N THR A 105 -16.35 12.51 24.98
CA THR A 105 -16.33 13.83 25.59
C THR A 105 -15.31 13.80 26.72
N CYS A 106 -14.36 14.74 26.73
CA CYS A 106 -13.36 14.82 27.77
C CYS A 106 -14.05 14.92 29.15
N PRO A 107 -13.87 13.97 30.08
CA PRO A 107 -14.52 14.01 31.38
C PRO A 107 -14.09 15.21 32.24
N GLN A 108 -12.95 15.83 31.92
CA GLN A 108 -12.48 17.06 32.58
C GLN A 108 -13.08 18.35 32.00
N CYS A 109 -13.20 18.45 30.67
CA CYS A 109 -13.63 19.71 30.04
C CYS A 109 -15.12 19.72 29.67
N ARG A 110 -15.77 18.56 29.50
CA ARG A 110 -17.17 18.38 29.04
C ARG A 110 -17.55 19.04 27.71
N THR A 111 -16.69 19.87 27.13
CA THR A 111 -16.88 20.61 25.87
C THR A 111 -15.90 20.21 24.76
N GLY A 112 -14.78 19.57 25.10
CA GLY A 112 -13.76 19.13 24.14
C GLY A 112 -13.85 17.64 23.82
N HIS A 113 -13.53 17.28 22.57
CA HIS A 113 -13.42 15.89 22.12
C HIS A 113 -11.99 15.37 22.29
N LEU A 114 -11.84 14.12 22.71
CA LEU A 114 -10.55 13.44 22.77
C LEU A 114 -10.12 12.97 21.38
N VAL A 115 -8.97 13.46 20.91
CA VAL A 115 -8.36 13.05 19.64
C VAL A 115 -7.26 12.03 19.94
N GLN A 116 -7.31 10.88 19.27
CA GLN A 116 -6.26 9.87 19.36
C GLN A 116 -5.04 10.29 18.52
N ARG A 117 -3.86 10.34 19.15
CA ARG A 117 -2.57 10.66 18.52
C ARG A 117 -1.58 9.51 18.73
N ARG A 118 -0.66 9.34 17.79
CA ARG A 118 0.45 8.37 17.91
C ARG A 118 1.73 9.09 18.33
N SER A 119 2.38 8.57 19.37
CA SER A 119 3.72 9.01 19.78
C SER A 119 4.78 8.43 18.84
N ARG A 120 5.97 9.04 18.81
CA ARG A 120 7.16 8.57 18.07
C ARG A 120 7.58 7.13 18.38
N TYR A 121 7.12 6.59 19.51
CA TYR A 121 7.38 5.22 19.98
C TYR A 121 6.24 4.24 19.65
N GLY A 122 5.28 4.63 18.81
CA GLY A 122 4.16 3.79 18.37
C GLY A 122 3.01 3.65 19.39
N LYS A 123 3.16 4.18 20.61
CA LYS A 123 2.10 4.21 21.61
C LYS A 123 1.02 5.23 21.21
N THR A 124 -0.23 4.80 21.19
CA THR A 124 -1.40 5.67 21.02
C THR A 124 -1.73 6.36 22.34
N PHE A 125 -2.03 7.65 22.28
CA PHE A 125 -2.49 8.44 23.43
C PHE A 125 -3.65 9.34 23.01
N HIS A 126 -4.57 9.64 23.93
CA HIS A 126 -5.69 10.53 23.67
C HIS A 126 -5.37 11.93 24.19
N SER A 127 -5.61 12.96 23.38
CA SER A 127 -5.40 14.37 23.72
C SER A 127 -6.61 15.21 23.35
N CYS A 128 -7.04 16.11 24.22
CA CYS A 128 -8.16 17.00 23.95
C CYS A 128 -7.87 17.91 22.74
N GLY A 129 -8.80 17.96 21.77
CA GLY A 129 -8.63 18.68 20.50
C GLY A 129 -8.89 20.19 20.55
N SER A 130 -9.38 20.73 21.67
CA SER A 130 -9.69 22.17 21.80
C SER A 130 -8.50 22.93 22.40
N LEU A 131 -7.90 23.83 21.61
CA LEU A 131 -6.94 24.86 22.04
C LEU A 131 -7.58 26.25 21.77
N PRO A 132 -7.31 27.31 22.57
CA PRO A 132 -6.21 27.49 23.51
C PRO A 132 -6.67 27.67 24.96
N GLY A 133 -5.97 27.01 25.88
CA GLY A 133 -6.09 27.28 27.31
C GLY A 133 -6.43 26.04 28.13
N VAL A 134 -5.43 25.61 28.89
CA VAL A 134 -5.54 24.82 30.13
C VAL A 134 -5.39 23.29 30.02
N SER A 135 -4.18 22.90 30.45
CA SER A 135 -3.74 21.70 31.17
C SER A 135 -4.01 20.31 30.58
N ILE A 136 -2.90 19.70 30.15
CA ILE A 136 -2.60 18.26 30.17
C ILE A 136 -3.31 17.55 31.33
N CYS A 137 -4.14 16.56 30.99
CA CYS A 137 -4.72 15.59 31.92
C CYS A 137 -3.71 14.45 32.10
N HIS A 138 -3.25 14.21 33.33
CA HIS A 138 -2.40 13.07 33.71
C HIS A 138 -3.24 11.81 33.94
#